data_AF-A0A8C8RBN6-F1
#
_entry.id   AF-A0A8C8RBN6-F1
#
_cell.length_a   1.000
_cell.length_b   1.000
_cell.length_c   1.000
_cell.angle_alpha   90.00
_cell.angle_beta   90.00
_cell.angle_gamma   90.00
#
_symmetry.space_group_name_H-M   'P 1'
#
loop_
_entity.id
_entity.type
_entity.pdbx_description
1 polymer ?
#
loop_
_entity_poly.entity_id
_entity_poly.type
_entity_poly.pdbx_seq_one_letter_code
_entity_poly.pdbx_strand_id
1 'polypeptide(L)'
;MSHSKGIPELPPLPAATTTEPSELYQLVLKNSYYPPLMQRVSWTLAVPFKEQRHYRSPSDSIANNYTRTARDLKLKDLHKMVSPSMARGTLRSVKQRAVSPRIHTYRQSPELGITHYSDTQPLTPEEQFVVMLHHEEEIHKQEEPPSESDIERYCYYIHNGIRKEMLAPQDKEVRNMILKHIPNHFLTNPNLEKLLHSLTEEIEDDYHISLMKNIVDYILMDPAERERLFIGNIPRSFPQRVIRAPVPWHGVYQEMKSWNESHLFTVNPMMLMLQHLWFTEFSDLRFVRTKELLSGDLPLLPREFEDLVRRHCMEAHDLLLNKWIPTCASLFIDQKEMWLHLAPQSDYDSPKQIEEYFASVANLMSLQLREMVINSLEDLLAFFMIHKDGNDFEEPYQEMQFFVPQILVIKISVEEPKIVFQPLWKDCWNLIYHCFMEILWSSEGLPKVEIQLFPELKKEDHTLLFAFNLRTDPPACKPVYLNVYRKYSDLLNNSAEQDVTEFLKESHSLDAFTKRIDNLTKLKKEIASMHVTVPLAMFCLDALKLNEELCNRAQKLKNRLIEFEVDENRELNQRYKYARISIDIRRISEVLISARRMPLCVRVPLLKKNNLNLWEGALNLAC
;
A
#
# COMPACT_ATOMS: atom_id res chain seq x y z
N MET A 1 57.88 -8.46 -3.69
CA MET A 1 57.81 -8.40 -5.16
C MET A 1 57.69 -9.82 -5.67
N SER A 2 56.46 -10.26 -5.97
CA SER A 2 56.16 -11.63 -6.38
C SER A 2 56.42 -11.78 -7.88
N HIS A 3 57.55 -12.39 -8.24
CA HIS A 3 57.78 -12.85 -9.61
C HIS A 3 56.66 -13.83 -9.99
N SER A 4 55.88 -13.45 -11.00
CA SER A 4 54.88 -14.30 -11.66
C SER A 4 55.60 -15.48 -12.30
N LYS A 5 55.54 -16.64 -11.63
CA LYS A 5 56.12 -17.89 -12.11
C LYS A 5 55.47 -18.29 -13.44
N GLY A 6 56.23 -18.18 -14.54
CA GLY A 6 55.96 -18.93 -15.79
C GLY A 6 55.84 -18.13 -17.09
N ILE A 7 55.62 -16.81 -17.06
CA ILE A 7 55.52 -16.01 -18.29
C ILE A 7 56.94 -15.67 -18.77
N PRO A 8 57.33 -15.98 -20.02
CA PRO A 8 58.62 -15.56 -20.56
C PRO A 8 58.70 -14.03 -20.62
N GLU A 9 59.56 -13.42 -19.79
CA GLU A 9 59.84 -11.98 -19.86
C GLU A 9 60.67 -11.67 -21.11
N LEU A 10 60.17 -10.74 -21.93
CA LEU A 10 60.92 -10.22 -23.08
C LEU A 10 61.95 -9.19 -22.60
N PRO A 11 63.11 -9.08 -23.27
CA PRO A 11 64.14 -8.11 -22.88
C PRO A 11 63.59 -6.68 -22.92
N PRO A 12 63.91 -5.83 -21.92
CA PRO A 12 63.41 -4.46 -21.85
C PRO A 12 63.89 -3.63 -23.04
N LEU A 13 62.99 -2.81 -23.59
CA LEU A 13 63.33 -1.85 -24.64
C LEU A 13 64.32 -0.79 -24.11
N PRO A 14 65.24 -0.26 -24.94
CA PRO A 14 66.17 0.78 -24.53
C PRO A 14 65.42 2.01 -23.99
N ALA A 15 65.88 2.58 -22.86
CA ALA A 15 65.24 3.70 -22.16
C ALA A 15 65.18 5.04 -22.95
N ALA A 16 65.66 5.07 -24.20
CA ALA A 16 65.84 6.28 -25.00
C ALA A 16 64.77 6.51 -26.08
N THR A 17 63.72 5.71 -26.16
CA THR A 17 62.65 5.88 -27.17
C THR A 17 61.32 6.28 -26.53
N THR A 18 60.92 7.55 -26.70
CA THR A 18 59.56 8.06 -26.42
C THR A 18 58.53 7.66 -27.49
N THR A 19 58.90 6.78 -28.42
CA THR A 19 58.05 6.26 -29.49
C THR A 19 57.41 4.94 -29.09
N GLU A 20 56.15 4.74 -29.45
CA GLU A 20 55.44 3.47 -29.28
C GLU A 20 56.27 2.29 -29.85
N PRO A 21 56.28 1.13 -29.18
CA PRO A 21 57.01 -0.05 -29.63
C PRO A 21 56.56 -0.50 -31.02
N SER A 22 57.46 -1.10 -31.81
CA SER A 22 57.13 -1.60 -33.14
C SER A 22 55.99 -2.62 -33.11
N GLU A 23 55.16 -2.69 -34.17
CA GLU A 23 54.04 -3.63 -34.25
C GLU A 23 54.46 -5.08 -34.00
N LEU A 24 55.65 -5.47 -34.49
CA LEU A 24 56.20 -6.80 -34.26
C LEU A 24 56.58 -7.04 -32.79
N TYR A 25 57.14 -6.02 -32.10
CA TYR A 25 57.41 -6.12 -30.67
C TYR A 25 56.12 -6.21 -29.86
N GLN A 26 55.11 -5.39 -30.19
CA GLN A 26 53.78 -5.45 -29.57
C GLN A 26 53.12 -6.83 -29.77
N LEU A 27 53.27 -7.41 -30.97
CA LEU A 27 52.77 -8.73 -31.31
C LEU A 27 53.45 -9.84 -30.50
N VAL A 28 54.77 -9.78 -30.38
CA VAL A 28 55.57 -10.76 -29.63
C VAL A 28 55.28 -10.64 -28.14
N LEU A 29 55.14 -9.42 -27.61
CA LEU A 29 54.73 -9.15 -26.24
C LEU A 29 53.30 -9.66 -25.94
N LYS A 30 52.37 -9.46 -26.87
CA LYS A 30 51.02 -10.01 -26.75
C LYS A 30 51.03 -11.55 -26.76
N ASN A 31 51.81 -12.16 -27.65
CA ASN A 31 51.92 -13.61 -27.75
C ASN A 31 52.69 -14.25 -26.58
N SER A 32 53.57 -13.50 -25.88
CA SER A 32 54.25 -14.00 -24.67
C SER A 32 53.28 -14.04 -23.48
N TYR A 33 52.41 -13.04 -23.34
CA TYR A 33 51.34 -13.02 -22.34
C TYR A 33 50.20 -13.99 -22.66
N TYR A 34 49.74 -14.03 -23.92
CA TYR A 34 48.68 -14.90 -24.41
C TYR A 34 49.15 -15.67 -25.66
N PRO A 35 49.75 -16.86 -25.48
CA PRO A 35 50.15 -17.70 -26.60
C PRO A 35 48.99 -17.99 -27.57
N PRO A 36 49.23 -18.01 -28.90
CA PRO A 36 48.15 -18.17 -29.86
C PRO A 36 47.40 -19.50 -29.67
N LEU A 37 46.07 -19.43 -29.73
CA LEU A 37 45.19 -20.60 -29.69
C LEU A 37 45.05 -21.25 -31.07
N MET A 38 44.90 -20.42 -32.10
CA MET A 38 44.73 -20.82 -33.50
C MET A 38 45.95 -20.45 -34.35
N GLN A 39 46.15 -21.20 -35.45
CA GLN A 39 47.14 -20.84 -36.46
C GLN A 39 46.69 -19.58 -37.23
N ARG A 40 47.64 -18.68 -37.52
CA ARG A 40 47.35 -17.46 -38.30
C ARG A 40 47.17 -17.73 -39.79
N VAL A 41 47.96 -18.66 -40.31
CA VAL A 41 47.98 -19.09 -41.70
C VAL A 41 47.90 -20.62 -41.71
N SER A 42 46.79 -21.16 -42.21
CA SER A 42 46.53 -22.59 -42.30
C SER A 42 45.72 -22.91 -43.55
N TRP A 43 45.79 -24.16 -44.02
CA TRP A 43 45.07 -24.63 -45.22
C TRP A 43 43.56 -24.81 -44.95
N THR A 44 43.19 -25.05 -43.70
CA THR A 44 41.80 -25.16 -43.24
C THR A 44 41.51 -24.09 -42.19
N LEU A 45 40.23 -23.75 -41.98
CA LEU A 45 39.80 -22.80 -40.95
C LEU A 45 39.93 -23.40 -39.54
N ALA A 46 40.05 -22.53 -38.53
CA ALA A 46 40.06 -22.87 -37.11
C ALA A 46 41.07 -23.97 -36.69
N VAL A 47 42.25 -24.03 -37.32
CA VAL A 47 43.26 -25.05 -36.97
C VAL A 47 43.95 -24.67 -35.66
N PRO A 48 43.92 -25.53 -34.62
CA PRO A 48 44.61 -25.28 -33.37
C PRO A 48 46.12 -25.13 -33.56
N PHE A 49 46.74 -24.23 -32.79
CA PHE A 49 48.18 -23.97 -32.84
C PHE A 49 49.00 -25.24 -32.54
N LYS A 50 48.52 -26.08 -31.60
CA LYS A 50 49.18 -27.34 -31.22
C LYS A 50 49.42 -28.31 -32.36
N GLU A 51 48.64 -28.25 -33.45
CA GLU A 51 48.82 -29.15 -34.58
C GLU A 51 50.14 -28.88 -35.34
N GLN A 52 50.78 -27.71 -35.17
CA GLN A 52 52.08 -27.43 -35.80
C GLN A 52 53.20 -28.38 -35.37
N ARG A 53 53.12 -28.94 -34.16
CA ARG A 53 54.12 -29.91 -33.67
C ARG A 53 53.92 -31.31 -34.25
N HIS A 54 52.78 -31.56 -34.89
CA HIS A 54 52.41 -32.85 -35.44
C HIS A 54 52.57 -32.83 -36.95
N TYR A 55 53.39 -33.74 -37.50
CA TYR A 55 53.53 -33.93 -38.95
C TYR A 55 52.33 -34.72 -39.51
N ARG A 56 51.13 -34.13 -39.45
CA ARG A 56 49.87 -34.72 -39.91
C ARG A 56 49.35 -33.98 -41.14
N SER A 57 48.76 -34.72 -42.08
CA SER A 57 47.99 -34.09 -43.15
C SER A 57 46.67 -33.52 -42.58
N PRO A 58 46.04 -32.52 -43.23
CA PRO A 58 44.73 -32.04 -42.80
C PRO A 58 43.71 -33.17 -42.63
N SER A 59 43.74 -34.19 -43.48
CA SER A 59 42.86 -35.36 -43.40
C SER A 59 43.12 -36.22 -42.17
N ASP A 60 44.37 -36.38 -41.75
CA ASP A 60 44.73 -37.15 -40.54
C ASP A 60 44.32 -36.40 -39.26
N SER A 61 44.19 -35.07 -39.29
CA SER A 61 43.73 -34.28 -38.14
C SER A 61 42.21 -34.24 -37.96
N ILE A 62 41.41 -34.63 -38.95
CA ILE A 62 39.94 -34.49 -38.90
C ILE A 62 39.35 -35.24 -37.71
N ALA A 63 39.79 -36.48 -37.46
CA ALA A 63 39.24 -37.30 -36.39
C ALA A 63 39.49 -36.70 -35.00
N ASN A 64 40.60 -35.96 -34.84
CA ASN A 64 40.94 -35.22 -33.63
C ASN A 64 40.00 -34.04 -33.36
N ASN A 65 39.21 -33.57 -34.33
CA ASN A 65 38.22 -32.52 -34.10
C ASN A 65 36.90 -33.07 -33.53
N TYR A 66 36.65 -34.38 -33.68
CA TYR A 66 35.44 -35.02 -33.16
C TYR A 66 35.67 -35.67 -31.79
N THR A 67 36.81 -36.32 -31.58
CA THR A 67 37.15 -36.92 -30.29
C THR A 67 38.65 -37.08 -30.09
N ARG A 68 39.12 -36.79 -28.87
CA ARG A 68 40.55 -36.88 -28.53
C ARG A 68 41.09 -38.30 -28.57
N THR A 69 40.22 -39.31 -28.40
CA THR A 69 40.61 -40.72 -28.50
C THR A 69 41.00 -41.12 -29.92
N ALA A 70 40.53 -40.38 -30.92
CA ALA A 70 40.80 -40.61 -32.34
C ALA A 70 41.98 -39.79 -32.87
N ARG A 71 42.70 -39.06 -32.00
CA ARG A 71 43.77 -38.15 -32.41
C ARG A 71 44.89 -38.82 -33.20
N ASP A 72 45.17 -40.10 -32.95
CA ASP A 72 46.29 -40.82 -33.57
C ASP A 72 45.87 -41.63 -34.80
N LEU A 73 44.59 -41.56 -35.21
CA LEU A 73 44.10 -42.21 -36.43
C LEU A 73 44.66 -41.49 -37.67
N LYS A 74 45.25 -42.27 -38.58
CA LYS A 74 45.71 -41.76 -39.88
C LYS A 74 44.87 -42.37 -40.99
N LEU A 75 44.60 -41.60 -42.04
CA LEU A 75 43.77 -42.02 -43.17
C LEU A 75 44.34 -43.26 -43.87
N LYS A 76 45.68 -43.38 -43.93
CA LYS A 76 46.37 -44.55 -44.47
C LYS A 76 46.18 -45.84 -43.66
N ASP A 77 45.87 -45.70 -42.37
CA ASP A 77 45.70 -46.82 -41.42
C ASP A 77 44.22 -47.23 -41.32
N LEU A 78 43.31 -46.44 -41.91
CA LEU A 78 41.90 -46.79 -42.04
C LEU A 78 41.72 -47.80 -43.17
N HIS A 79 41.18 -48.97 -42.84
CA HIS A 79 40.78 -49.95 -43.85
C HIS A 79 39.74 -49.32 -44.78
N LYS A 80 40.04 -49.27 -46.08
CA LYS A 80 39.02 -48.96 -47.09
C LYS A 80 37.91 -49.99 -46.95
N MET A 81 36.75 -49.58 -46.46
CA MET A 81 35.55 -50.40 -46.57
C MET A 81 35.31 -50.63 -48.07
N VAL A 82 35.60 -51.84 -48.53
CA VAL A 82 35.20 -52.28 -49.86
C VAL A 82 33.68 -52.22 -49.86
N SER A 83 33.13 -51.36 -50.72
CA SER A 83 31.69 -51.27 -50.94
C SER A 83 31.12 -52.69 -51.16
N PRO A 84 29.95 -53.05 -50.60
CA PRO A 84 29.36 -54.39 -50.76
C PRO A 84 29.02 -54.78 -52.21
N SER A 85 29.31 -53.95 -53.20
CA SER A 85 28.96 -54.15 -54.60
C SER A 85 29.94 -55.02 -55.40
N MET A 86 31.07 -55.48 -54.84
CA MET A 86 32.09 -56.25 -55.59
C MET A 86 32.51 -57.59 -54.96
N ALA A 87 31.86 -58.08 -53.90
CA ALA A 87 32.14 -59.39 -53.30
C ALA A 87 30.96 -60.36 -53.44
N ARG A 88 30.58 -60.70 -54.68
CA ARG A 88 29.79 -61.91 -54.93
C ARG A 88 30.76 -63.10 -55.05
N GLY A 89 30.76 -63.94 -54.03
CA GLY A 89 31.40 -65.25 -54.11
C GLY A 89 32.15 -65.62 -52.84
N THR A 90 31.41 -66.07 -51.82
CA THR A 90 31.56 -67.37 -51.14
C THR A 90 31.04 -67.20 -49.71
N LEU A 91 29.82 -67.66 -49.48
CA LEU A 91 29.26 -67.84 -48.14
C LEU A 91 30.10 -68.86 -47.37
N ARG A 92 30.68 -68.47 -46.24
CA ARG A 92 30.93 -69.38 -45.12
C ARG A 92 30.48 -68.73 -43.82
N SER A 93 29.45 -69.36 -43.25
CA SER A 93 28.90 -69.11 -41.92
C SER A 93 30.00 -69.10 -40.86
N VAL A 94 30.16 -67.96 -40.19
CA VAL A 94 30.85 -67.88 -38.90
C VAL A 94 29.87 -67.27 -37.92
N LYS A 95 29.44 -68.11 -36.97
CA LYS A 95 28.62 -67.75 -35.81
C LYS A 95 29.24 -66.54 -35.10
N GLN A 96 28.55 -65.41 -35.10
CA GLN A 96 28.87 -64.30 -34.20
C GLN A 96 28.56 -64.75 -32.77
N ARG A 97 29.62 -65.07 -32.02
CA ARG A 97 29.58 -65.01 -30.56
C ARG A 97 29.40 -63.54 -30.19
N ALA A 98 28.28 -63.21 -29.53
CA ALA A 98 28.13 -61.96 -28.82
C ALA A 98 29.20 -61.90 -27.72
N VAL A 99 30.28 -61.17 -27.99
CA VAL A 99 31.21 -60.72 -26.96
C VAL A 99 30.74 -59.33 -26.58
N SER A 100 29.98 -59.25 -25.48
CA SER A 100 29.68 -57.98 -24.83
C SER A 100 30.98 -57.22 -24.58
N PRO A 101 31.04 -55.89 -24.81
CA PRO A 101 32.18 -55.12 -24.37
C PRO A 101 32.26 -55.25 -22.84
N ARG A 102 33.37 -55.80 -22.35
CA ARG A 102 33.68 -55.73 -20.92
C ARG A 102 33.78 -54.25 -20.56
N ILE A 103 32.78 -53.77 -19.83
CA ILE A 103 32.87 -52.53 -19.06
C ILE A 103 34.12 -52.70 -18.20
N HIS A 104 35.13 -51.87 -18.45
CA HIS A 104 36.27 -51.75 -17.55
C HIS A 104 35.73 -51.20 -16.23
N THR A 105 35.60 -52.09 -15.25
CA THR A 105 35.35 -51.75 -13.86
C THR A 105 36.49 -50.85 -13.39
N TYR A 106 36.18 -49.56 -13.25
CA TYR A 106 37.03 -48.67 -12.45
C TYR A 106 37.04 -49.18 -11.01
N ARG A 107 38.24 -49.12 -10.43
CA ARG A 107 38.61 -49.61 -9.11
C ARG A 107 37.56 -49.30 -8.03
N GLN A 108 37.18 -50.34 -7.31
CA GLN A 108 36.58 -50.22 -5.98
C GLN A 108 37.46 -49.34 -5.09
N SER A 109 36.86 -48.30 -4.54
CA SER A 109 37.32 -47.48 -3.41
C SER A 109 36.17 -47.42 -2.40
N PRO A 110 36.44 -47.22 -1.10
CA PRO A 110 35.75 -47.91 0.00
C PRO A 110 34.28 -47.54 0.17
N GLU A 111 33.50 -48.54 0.56
CA GLU A 111 32.14 -48.43 1.10
C GLU A 111 32.06 -47.34 2.17
N LEU A 112 31.24 -46.31 1.94
CA LEU A 112 30.66 -45.48 2.98
C LEU A 112 29.37 -44.84 2.47
N GLY A 113 28.22 -45.31 2.99
CA GLY A 113 26.99 -44.52 3.08
C GLY A 113 26.03 -44.49 1.88
N ILE A 114 26.01 -45.50 0.99
CA ILE A 114 25.04 -45.53 -0.12
C ILE A 114 23.68 -45.99 0.39
N THR A 115 22.68 -45.12 0.35
CA THR A 115 21.27 -45.48 0.43
C THR A 115 20.98 -46.52 -0.66
N HIS A 116 20.69 -47.76 -0.29
CA HIS A 116 20.35 -48.81 -1.24
C HIS A 116 18.95 -48.54 -1.82
N TYR A 117 18.91 -47.88 -2.97
CA TYR A 117 17.69 -47.77 -3.77
C TYR A 117 17.47 -49.11 -4.52
N SER A 118 16.29 -49.70 -4.37
CA SER A 118 15.90 -50.90 -5.10
C SER A 118 15.57 -50.55 -6.54
N ASP A 119 16.04 -51.33 -7.52
CA ASP A 119 15.71 -51.20 -8.95
C ASP A 119 14.19 -51.35 -9.23
N THR A 120 13.40 -51.74 -8.23
CA THR A 120 11.96 -52.01 -8.36
C THR A 120 11.06 -50.81 -8.06
N GLN A 121 11.56 -49.72 -7.46
CA GLN A 121 10.73 -48.56 -7.08
C GLN A 121 11.23 -47.27 -7.73
N PRO A 122 10.36 -46.49 -8.41
CA PRO A 122 10.74 -45.18 -8.93
C PRO A 122 11.09 -44.21 -7.81
N LEU A 123 12.19 -43.47 -7.99
CA LEU A 123 12.64 -42.44 -7.06
C LEU A 123 11.81 -41.15 -7.21
N THR A 124 11.49 -40.51 -6.10
CA THR A 124 10.95 -39.14 -6.11
C THR A 124 11.98 -38.15 -6.67
N PRO A 125 11.57 -36.96 -7.16
CA PRO A 125 12.51 -35.97 -7.62
C PRO A 125 13.51 -35.56 -6.53
N GLU A 126 13.05 -35.46 -5.28
CA GLU A 126 13.87 -35.13 -4.11
C GLU A 126 14.95 -36.21 -3.88
N GLU A 127 14.59 -37.49 -3.98
CA GLU A 127 15.55 -38.60 -3.87
C GLU A 127 16.56 -38.59 -5.03
N GLN A 128 16.10 -38.33 -6.26
CA GLN A 128 17.00 -38.20 -7.40
C GLN A 128 17.97 -37.02 -7.25
N PHE A 129 17.52 -35.91 -6.67
CA PHE A 129 18.39 -34.78 -6.35
C PHE A 129 19.46 -35.15 -5.33
N VAL A 130 19.14 -35.93 -4.29
CA VAL A 130 20.14 -36.40 -3.32
C VAL A 130 21.26 -37.20 -4.02
N VAL A 131 20.89 -38.09 -4.95
CA VAL A 131 21.87 -38.86 -5.73
C VAL A 131 22.72 -37.96 -6.63
N MET A 132 22.11 -37.00 -7.32
CA MET A 132 22.83 -36.06 -8.18
C MET A 132 23.80 -35.18 -7.38
N LEU A 133 23.35 -34.63 -6.25
CA LEU A 133 24.16 -33.79 -5.37
C LEU A 133 25.35 -34.57 -4.80
N HIS A 134 25.14 -35.82 -4.37
CA HIS A 134 26.23 -36.67 -3.93
C HIS A 134 27.26 -36.89 -5.04
N HIS A 135 26.81 -37.15 -6.28
CA HIS A 135 27.72 -37.28 -7.42
C HIS A 135 28.50 -35.99 -7.71
N GLU A 136 27.83 -34.83 -7.61
CA GLU A 136 28.45 -33.52 -7.75
C GLU A 136 29.49 -33.27 -6.66
N GLU A 137 29.19 -33.59 -5.39
CA GLU A 137 30.14 -33.47 -4.27
C GLU A 137 31.39 -34.32 -4.47
N GLU A 138 31.25 -35.54 -4.98
CA GLU A 138 32.39 -36.39 -5.29
C GLU A 138 33.26 -35.82 -6.41
N ILE A 139 32.65 -35.20 -7.43
CA ILE A 139 33.39 -34.45 -8.47
C ILE A 139 34.05 -33.20 -7.85
N HIS A 140 33.37 -32.51 -6.92
CA HIS A 140 33.93 -31.36 -6.19
C HIS A 140 35.17 -31.71 -5.39
N LYS A 141 35.25 -32.90 -4.79
CA LYS A 141 36.43 -33.36 -4.04
C LYS A 141 37.64 -33.66 -4.95
N GLN A 142 37.44 -33.95 -6.24
CA GLN A 142 38.50 -34.40 -7.15
C GLN A 142 39.16 -33.28 -7.96
N GLU A 143 38.48 -32.15 -8.16
CA GLU A 143 38.96 -31.06 -9.02
C GLU A 143 39.06 -29.74 -8.26
N GLU A 144 40.18 -29.04 -8.38
CA GLU A 144 40.37 -27.71 -7.78
C GLU A 144 39.66 -26.61 -8.59
N PRO A 145 39.12 -25.56 -7.93
CA PRO A 145 38.53 -24.42 -8.63
C PRO A 145 39.58 -23.64 -9.43
N PRO A 146 39.17 -22.94 -10.51
CA PRO A 146 40.06 -22.03 -11.24
C PRO A 146 40.45 -20.83 -10.39
N SER A 147 41.70 -20.39 -10.54
CA SER A 147 42.15 -19.11 -9.98
C SER A 147 41.60 -17.93 -10.77
N GLU A 148 41.68 -16.71 -10.21
CA GLU A 148 41.26 -15.49 -10.92
C GLU A 148 42.01 -15.31 -12.25
N SER A 149 43.32 -15.61 -12.27
CA SER A 149 44.12 -15.58 -13.51
C SER A 149 43.69 -16.64 -14.52
N ASP A 150 43.21 -17.80 -14.06
CA ASP A 150 42.71 -18.84 -14.98
C ASP A 150 41.42 -18.38 -15.65
N ILE A 151 40.51 -17.76 -14.89
CA ILE A 151 39.25 -17.20 -15.39
C ILE A 151 39.54 -16.09 -16.41
N GLU A 152 40.44 -15.16 -16.09
CA GLU A 152 40.79 -14.06 -16.99
C GLU A 152 41.36 -14.58 -18.32
N ARG A 153 42.30 -15.53 -18.27
CA ARG A 153 42.90 -16.14 -19.47
C ARG A 153 41.88 -16.95 -20.26
N TYR A 154 41.05 -17.74 -19.58
CA TYR A 154 39.98 -18.50 -20.20
C TYR A 154 39.01 -17.58 -20.96
N CYS A 155 38.51 -16.53 -20.31
CA CYS A 155 37.63 -15.54 -20.93
C CYS A 155 38.31 -14.81 -22.09
N TYR A 156 39.59 -14.47 -21.97
CA TYR A 156 40.36 -13.88 -23.05
C TYR A 156 40.36 -14.77 -24.30
N TYR A 157 40.62 -16.07 -24.16
CA TYR A 157 40.66 -16.98 -25.32
C TYR A 157 39.29 -17.20 -25.96
N ILE A 158 38.21 -17.16 -25.18
CA ILE A 158 36.84 -17.22 -25.74
C ILE A 158 36.59 -16.01 -26.64
N HIS A 159 36.85 -14.79 -26.14
CA HIS A 159 36.46 -13.56 -26.86
C HIS A 159 37.48 -13.13 -27.92
N ASN A 160 38.76 -13.47 -27.75
CA ASN A 160 39.86 -12.96 -28.59
C ASN A 160 40.71 -14.07 -29.23
N GLY A 161 40.56 -15.33 -28.81
CA GLY A 161 41.40 -16.44 -29.28
C GLY A 161 40.98 -17.00 -30.64
N ILE A 162 39.74 -16.76 -31.05
CA ILE A 162 39.13 -17.29 -32.27
C ILE A 162 38.43 -16.14 -32.99
N ARG A 163 38.63 -16.02 -34.31
CA ARG A 163 37.98 -14.99 -35.14
C ARG A 163 36.61 -15.46 -35.61
N LYS A 164 35.63 -14.55 -35.75
CA LYS A 164 34.26 -14.91 -36.19
C LYS A 164 34.27 -15.58 -37.57
N GLU A 165 35.16 -15.16 -38.47
CA GLU A 165 35.32 -15.76 -39.82
C GLU A 165 35.81 -17.22 -39.81
N MET A 166 36.36 -17.71 -38.69
CA MET A 166 36.80 -19.10 -38.55
C MET A 166 35.65 -20.05 -38.20
N LEU A 167 34.50 -19.50 -37.81
CA LEU A 167 33.34 -20.25 -37.33
C LEU A 167 32.41 -20.61 -38.48
N ALA A 168 31.71 -21.73 -38.33
CA ALA A 168 30.60 -22.04 -39.22
C ALA A 168 29.48 -21.01 -39.00
N PRO A 169 28.83 -20.49 -40.06
CA PRO A 169 27.67 -19.61 -39.89
C PRO A 169 26.48 -20.40 -39.35
N GLN A 170 25.59 -19.71 -38.63
CA GLN A 170 24.35 -20.31 -38.14
C GLN A 170 23.47 -20.78 -39.30
N ASP A 171 22.86 -21.96 -39.16
CA ASP A 171 21.92 -22.50 -40.13
C ASP A 171 20.63 -21.65 -40.15
N LYS A 172 20.28 -21.14 -41.33
CA LYS A 172 19.08 -20.33 -41.56
C LYS A 172 17.79 -21.12 -41.32
N GLU A 173 17.82 -22.44 -41.46
CA GLU A 173 16.65 -23.30 -41.20
C GLU A 173 16.27 -23.32 -39.72
N VAL A 174 17.25 -23.30 -38.82
CA VAL A 174 17.02 -23.27 -37.37
C VAL A 174 16.28 -22.00 -36.97
N ARG A 175 16.68 -20.86 -37.53
CA ARG A 175 15.99 -19.58 -37.33
C ARG A 175 14.53 -19.65 -37.77
N ASN A 176 14.27 -20.22 -38.95
CA ASN A 176 12.91 -20.37 -39.46
C ASN A 176 12.06 -21.29 -38.57
N MET A 177 12.65 -22.33 -37.98
CA MET A 177 11.95 -23.19 -37.03
C MET A 177 11.59 -22.45 -35.74
N ILE A 178 12.51 -21.65 -35.18
CA ILE A 178 12.24 -20.83 -34.00
C ILE A 178 11.05 -19.89 -34.25
N LEU A 179 11.04 -19.21 -35.39
CA LEU A 179 9.97 -18.27 -35.75
C LEU A 179 8.60 -18.96 -35.90
N LYS A 180 8.55 -20.24 -36.31
CA LYS A 180 7.28 -21.00 -36.43
C LYS A 180 6.60 -21.26 -35.08
N HIS A 181 7.32 -21.20 -33.97
CA HIS A 181 6.75 -21.36 -32.63
C HIS A 181 6.10 -20.08 -32.11
N ILE A 182 6.28 -18.95 -32.79
CA ILE A 182 5.75 -17.65 -32.39
C ILE A 182 4.44 -17.40 -33.16
N PRO A 183 3.33 -17.06 -32.48
CA PRO A 183 2.09 -16.68 -33.15
C PRO A 183 2.28 -15.53 -34.14
N ASN A 184 1.70 -15.66 -35.33
CA ASN A 184 1.89 -14.71 -36.44
C ASN A 184 1.56 -13.26 -36.08
N HIS A 185 0.57 -13.01 -35.21
CA HIS A 185 0.16 -11.66 -34.82
C HIS A 185 1.23 -10.90 -34.02
N PHE A 186 2.18 -11.59 -33.38
CA PHE A 186 3.35 -10.96 -32.77
C PHE A 186 4.43 -10.63 -33.80
N LEU A 187 4.62 -11.51 -34.79
CA LEU A 187 5.60 -11.34 -35.86
C LEU A 187 5.25 -10.20 -36.82
N THR A 188 3.95 -9.93 -37.02
CA THR A 188 3.46 -8.86 -37.90
C THR A 188 3.23 -7.53 -37.19
N ASN A 189 3.45 -7.45 -35.87
CA ASN A 189 3.21 -6.24 -35.10
C ASN A 189 4.40 -5.25 -35.25
N PRO A 190 4.18 -4.05 -35.83
CA PRO A 190 5.27 -3.09 -36.07
C PRO A 190 5.91 -2.58 -34.77
N ASN A 191 5.18 -2.57 -33.64
CA ASN A 191 5.74 -2.15 -32.36
C ASN A 191 6.77 -3.14 -31.81
N LEU A 192 6.72 -4.41 -32.25
CA LEU A 192 7.60 -5.48 -31.79
C LEU A 192 8.77 -5.75 -32.75
N GLU A 193 8.81 -5.10 -33.92
CA GLU A 193 9.83 -5.33 -34.94
C GLU A 193 11.25 -5.07 -34.42
N LYS A 194 11.44 -3.97 -33.68
CA LYS A 194 12.74 -3.64 -33.06
C LYS A 194 13.19 -4.70 -32.06
N LEU A 195 12.26 -5.21 -31.25
CA LEU A 195 12.55 -6.26 -30.28
C LEU A 195 12.92 -7.57 -31.00
N LEU A 196 12.17 -7.94 -32.04
CA LEU A 196 12.46 -9.12 -32.85
C LEU A 196 13.85 -9.04 -33.50
N HIS A 197 14.24 -7.87 -33.99
CA HIS A 197 15.57 -7.65 -34.55
C HIS A 197 16.66 -7.80 -33.48
N SER A 198 16.52 -7.13 -32.33
CA SER A 198 17.46 -7.23 -31.21
C SER A 198 17.63 -8.66 -30.72
N LEU A 199 16.53 -9.41 -30.56
CA LEU A 199 16.57 -10.81 -30.14
C LEU A 199 17.23 -11.71 -31.20
N THR A 200 17.07 -11.37 -32.48
CA THR A 200 17.74 -12.11 -33.56
C THR A 200 19.26 -11.89 -33.49
N GLU A 201 19.71 -10.65 -33.29
CA GLU A 201 21.13 -10.33 -33.14
C GLU A 201 21.73 -11.02 -31.91
N GLU A 202 21.01 -11.00 -30.79
CA GLU A 202 21.40 -11.71 -29.55
C GLU A 202 21.59 -13.21 -29.79
N ILE A 203 20.66 -13.87 -30.49
CA ILE A 203 20.77 -15.29 -30.86
C ILE A 203 22.02 -15.56 -31.72
N GLU A 204 22.35 -14.66 -32.64
CA GLU A 204 23.52 -14.81 -33.52
C GLU A 204 24.83 -14.63 -32.74
N ASP A 205 24.91 -13.62 -31.89
CA ASP A 205 26.08 -13.40 -31.04
C ASP A 205 26.29 -14.54 -30.02
N ASP A 206 25.21 -15.03 -29.42
CA ASP A 206 25.23 -16.18 -28.51
C ASP A 206 25.70 -17.46 -29.21
N TYR A 207 25.26 -17.68 -30.45
CA TYR A 207 25.71 -18.80 -31.27
C TYR A 207 27.24 -18.73 -31.47
N HIS A 208 27.76 -17.56 -31.81
CA HIS A 208 29.19 -17.35 -32.01
C HIS A 208 29.99 -17.55 -30.72
N ILE A 209 29.60 -16.90 -29.62
CA ILE A 209 30.29 -17.01 -28.33
C ILE A 209 30.27 -18.46 -27.83
N SER A 210 29.13 -19.14 -27.96
CA SER A 210 28.98 -20.55 -27.56
C SER A 210 29.91 -21.45 -28.38
N LEU A 211 30.02 -21.23 -29.69
CA LEU A 211 30.92 -22.02 -30.53
C LEU A 211 32.39 -21.74 -30.22
N MET A 212 32.76 -20.47 -29.98
CA MET A 212 34.11 -20.10 -29.53
C MET A 212 34.45 -20.81 -28.23
N LYS A 213 33.57 -20.72 -27.23
CA LYS A 213 33.71 -21.40 -25.93
C LYS A 213 33.89 -22.91 -26.09
N ASN A 214 33.05 -23.57 -26.88
CA ASN A 214 33.14 -25.02 -27.11
C ASN A 214 34.49 -25.42 -27.74
N ILE A 215 35.01 -24.62 -28.66
CA ILE A 215 36.34 -24.86 -29.25
C ILE A 215 37.45 -24.68 -28.21
N VAL A 216 37.39 -23.62 -27.41
CA VAL A 216 38.34 -23.39 -26.30
C VAL A 216 38.30 -24.55 -25.31
N ASP A 217 37.10 -24.94 -24.85
CA ASP A 217 36.89 -26.05 -23.92
C ASP A 217 37.49 -27.35 -24.48
N TYR A 218 37.24 -27.64 -25.75
CA TYR A 218 37.77 -28.82 -26.42
C TYR A 218 39.31 -28.82 -26.49
N ILE A 219 39.93 -27.68 -26.79
CA ILE A 219 41.39 -27.55 -26.80
C ILE A 219 41.95 -27.75 -25.38
N LEU A 220 41.31 -27.15 -24.37
CA LEU A 220 41.73 -27.21 -22.96
C LEU A 220 41.46 -28.57 -22.30
N MET A 221 40.72 -29.47 -22.93
CA MET A 221 40.73 -30.88 -22.51
C MET A 221 42.16 -31.46 -22.57
N ASP A 222 43.07 -30.89 -23.38
CA ASP A 222 44.47 -31.28 -23.47
C ASP A 222 45.33 -30.69 -22.35
N PRO A 223 45.88 -31.52 -21.42
CA PRO A 223 46.71 -31.02 -20.31
C PRO A 223 47.94 -30.23 -20.80
N ALA A 224 48.51 -30.63 -21.94
CA ALA A 224 49.66 -29.93 -22.51
C ALA A 224 49.29 -28.52 -23.03
N GLU A 225 48.04 -28.33 -23.48
CA GLU A 225 47.57 -27.00 -23.89
C GLU A 225 47.20 -26.14 -22.70
N ARG A 226 46.64 -26.72 -21.64
CA ARG A 226 46.42 -26.04 -20.36
C ARG A 226 47.72 -25.46 -19.82
N GLU A 227 48.78 -26.26 -19.79
CA GLU A 227 50.11 -25.82 -19.36
C GLU A 227 50.67 -24.72 -20.28
N ARG A 228 50.60 -24.89 -21.61
CA ARG A 228 51.10 -23.91 -22.60
C ARG A 228 50.38 -22.57 -22.53
N LEU A 229 49.06 -22.58 -22.31
CA LEU A 229 48.22 -21.39 -22.26
C LEU A 229 48.19 -20.74 -20.87
N PHE A 230 48.89 -21.35 -19.90
CA PHE A 230 48.94 -20.95 -18.50
C PHE A 230 47.54 -20.94 -17.85
N ILE A 231 46.75 -21.98 -18.13
CA ILE A 231 45.42 -22.19 -17.53
C ILE A 231 45.50 -23.44 -16.67
N GLY A 232 45.56 -23.22 -15.35
CA GLY A 232 45.56 -24.24 -14.32
C GLY A 232 44.29 -25.06 -14.39
N ASN A 233 43.14 -24.49 -14.01
CA ASN A 233 41.82 -25.14 -14.09
C ASN A 233 40.84 -24.27 -14.90
N ILE A 234 39.76 -24.88 -15.42
CA ILE A 234 38.70 -24.15 -16.14
C ILE A 234 37.43 -24.03 -15.29
N PRO A 235 36.61 -22.99 -15.50
CA PRO A 235 35.30 -22.92 -14.86
C PRO A 235 34.45 -24.14 -15.18
N ARG A 236 33.81 -24.71 -14.16
CA ARG A 236 32.88 -25.83 -14.34
C ARG A 236 31.58 -25.31 -14.94
N SER A 237 31.03 -26.06 -15.88
CA SER A 237 29.67 -25.85 -16.34
C SER A 237 28.70 -26.08 -15.19
N PHE A 238 27.61 -25.30 -15.16
CA PHE A 238 26.53 -25.52 -14.20
C PHE A 238 25.99 -26.95 -14.37
N PRO A 239 25.84 -27.73 -13.28
CA PRO A 239 25.39 -29.11 -13.37
C PRO A 239 23.96 -29.16 -13.89
N GLN A 240 23.75 -29.87 -14.98
CA GLN A 240 22.41 -30.12 -15.52
C GLN A 240 21.77 -31.29 -14.78
N ARG A 241 20.82 -30.99 -13.91
CA ARG A 241 20.07 -31.98 -13.15
C ARG A 241 18.80 -32.35 -13.92
N VAL A 242 18.67 -33.62 -14.29
CA VAL A 242 17.54 -34.12 -15.08
C VAL A 242 16.83 -35.22 -14.32
N ILE A 243 15.63 -34.90 -13.83
CA ILE A 243 14.74 -35.89 -13.21
C ILE A 243 14.29 -36.88 -14.28
N ARG A 244 14.44 -38.17 -13.97
CA ARG A 244 14.06 -39.27 -14.85
C ARG A 244 12.76 -39.90 -14.38
N ALA A 245 11.88 -40.18 -15.34
CA ALA A 245 10.65 -40.93 -15.11
C ALA A 245 10.95 -42.43 -14.91
N PRO A 246 10.07 -43.18 -14.21
CA PRO A 246 8.80 -42.74 -13.63
C PRO A 246 8.96 -41.94 -12.33
N VAL A 247 8.06 -40.98 -12.10
CA VAL A 247 7.93 -40.24 -10.83
C VAL A 247 6.69 -40.75 -10.10
N PRO A 248 6.75 -41.08 -8.79
CA PRO A 248 5.64 -41.74 -8.08
C PRO A 248 4.28 -41.03 -8.14
N TRP A 249 4.28 -39.69 -8.15
CA TRP A 249 3.06 -38.87 -8.12
C TRP A 249 2.59 -38.38 -9.50
N HIS A 250 3.23 -38.80 -10.59
CA HIS A 250 2.93 -38.25 -11.92
C HIS A 250 1.46 -38.43 -12.33
N GLY A 251 0.86 -39.59 -12.03
CA GLY A 251 -0.55 -39.86 -12.30
C GLY A 251 -1.48 -38.91 -11.55
N VAL A 252 -1.28 -38.77 -10.23
CA VAL A 252 -2.06 -37.84 -9.39
C VAL A 252 -1.93 -36.40 -9.87
N TYR A 253 -0.72 -35.98 -10.27
CA TYR A 253 -0.50 -34.65 -10.85
C TYR A 253 -1.30 -34.45 -12.14
N GLN A 254 -1.28 -35.43 -13.07
CA GLN A 254 -2.03 -35.33 -14.31
C GLN A 254 -3.53 -35.23 -14.06
N GLU A 255 -4.06 -36.04 -13.13
CA GLU A 255 -5.47 -36.00 -12.72
C GLU A 255 -5.86 -34.63 -12.15
N MET A 256 -5.10 -34.12 -11.17
CA MET A 256 -5.37 -32.83 -10.53
C MET A 256 -5.19 -31.66 -11.49
N LYS A 257 -4.20 -31.74 -12.41
CA LYS A 257 -4.01 -30.74 -13.46
C LYS A 257 -5.23 -30.69 -14.38
N SER A 258 -5.67 -31.83 -14.91
CA SER A 258 -6.84 -31.91 -15.79
C SER A 258 -8.12 -31.42 -15.09
N TRP A 259 -8.25 -31.72 -13.79
CA TRP A 259 -9.35 -31.24 -12.98
C TRP A 259 -9.32 -29.70 -12.86
N ASN A 260 -8.18 -29.11 -12.47
CA ASN A 260 -8.03 -27.66 -12.34
C ASN A 260 -8.26 -26.92 -13.68
N GLU A 261 -7.75 -27.47 -14.79
CA GLU A 261 -7.95 -26.90 -16.13
C GLU A 261 -9.44 -26.84 -16.53
N SER A 262 -10.27 -27.71 -15.97
CA SER A 262 -11.70 -27.81 -16.31
C SER A 262 -12.64 -27.11 -15.34
N HIS A 263 -12.20 -26.81 -14.10
CA HIS A 263 -13.09 -26.34 -13.01
C HIS A 263 -12.68 -25.00 -12.36
N LEU A 264 -11.43 -24.52 -12.50
CA LEU A 264 -10.95 -23.33 -11.75
C LEU A 264 -11.19 -21.99 -12.48
N PHE A 265 -11.21 -22.00 -13.82
CA PHE A 265 -11.50 -20.85 -14.71
C PHE A 265 -10.70 -19.55 -14.50
N THR A 266 -9.68 -19.51 -13.64
CA THR A 266 -8.88 -18.31 -13.32
C THR A 266 -8.15 -17.72 -14.52
N VAL A 267 -7.80 -18.55 -15.51
CA VAL A 267 -7.10 -18.13 -16.75
C VAL A 267 -8.06 -17.86 -17.91
N ASN A 268 -9.38 -17.90 -17.69
CA ASN A 268 -10.34 -17.60 -18.75
C ASN A 268 -10.22 -16.11 -19.16
N PRO A 269 -10.17 -15.79 -20.47
CA PRO A 269 -10.03 -14.41 -20.94
C PRO A 269 -11.08 -13.43 -20.39
N MET A 270 -12.30 -13.91 -20.08
CA MET A 270 -13.34 -13.08 -19.48
C MET A 270 -12.94 -12.53 -18.11
N MET A 271 -12.19 -13.30 -17.31
CA MET A 271 -11.68 -12.84 -16.00
C MET A 271 -10.73 -11.65 -16.18
N LEU A 272 -9.87 -11.71 -17.20
CA LEU A 272 -8.97 -10.61 -17.53
C LEU A 272 -9.74 -9.38 -18.02
N MET A 273 -10.77 -9.56 -18.85
CA MET A 273 -11.60 -8.45 -19.33
C MET A 273 -12.35 -7.75 -18.20
N LEU A 274 -12.94 -8.51 -17.27
CA LEU A 274 -13.58 -7.96 -16.07
C LEU A 274 -12.59 -7.20 -15.19
N GLN A 275 -11.39 -7.75 -15.00
CA GLN A 275 -10.35 -7.10 -14.23
C GLN A 275 -9.87 -5.80 -14.90
N HIS A 276 -9.74 -5.80 -16.22
CA HIS A 276 -9.37 -4.61 -16.99
C HIS A 276 -10.44 -3.53 -16.91
N LEU A 277 -11.72 -3.90 -17.02
CA LEU A 277 -12.85 -2.99 -16.82
C LEU A 277 -12.79 -2.35 -15.42
N TRP A 278 -12.63 -3.16 -14.38
CA TRP A 278 -12.52 -2.68 -13.00
C TRP A 278 -11.39 -1.65 -12.84
N PHE A 279 -10.18 -2.00 -13.26
CA PHE A 279 -9.03 -1.11 -13.12
C PHE A 279 -9.14 0.18 -13.92
N THR A 280 -9.78 0.13 -15.08
CA THR A 280 -9.87 1.28 -15.99
C THR A 280 -10.98 2.24 -15.58
N GLU A 281 -12.12 1.75 -15.08
CA GLU A 281 -13.32 2.57 -14.86
C GLU A 281 -13.77 2.69 -13.39
N PHE A 282 -13.45 1.73 -12.52
CA PHE A 282 -14.06 1.63 -11.19
C PHE A 282 -13.07 1.56 -10.01
N SER A 283 -11.77 1.40 -10.26
CA SER A 283 -10.73 1.26 -9.22
C SER A 283 -10.62 2.44 -8.26
N ASP A 284 -10.88 3.65 -8.75
CA ASP A 284 -10.85 4.89 -7.96
C ASP A 284 -12.17 5.16 -7.20
N LEU A 285 -13.21 4.35 -7.42
CA LEU A 285 -14.49 4.51 -6.75
C LEU A 285 -14.35 4.24 -5.24
N ARG A 286 -15.04 5.03 -4.42
CA ARG A 286 -15.07 4.90 -2.96
C ARG A 286 -16.49 5.08 -2.44
N PHE A 287 -16.83 4.35 -1.39
CA PHE A 287 -18.09 4.57 -0.65
C PHE A 287 -18.09 5.94 0.04
N VAL A 288 -16.92 6.40 0.52
CA VAL A 288 -16.77 7.73 1.11
C VAL A 288 -15.67 8.51 0.41
N ARG A 289 -16.04 9.59 -0.28
CA ARG A 289 -15.12 10.47 -1.01
C ARG A 289 -14.50 11.50 -0.06
N THR A 290 -13.46 11.09 0.66
CA THR A 290 -12.79 11.92 1.69
C THR A 290 -12.18 13.21 1.16
N LYS A 291 -11.72 13.23 -0.10
CA LYS A 291 -11.24 14.45 -0.77
C LYS A 291 -12.34 15.50 -0.90
N GLU A 292 -13.56 15.06 -1.25
CA GLU A 292 -14.74 15.94 -1.34
C GLU A 292 -15.11 16.49 0.04
N LEU A 293 -15.09 15.63 1.09
CA LEU A 293 -15.32 16.04 2.47
C LEU A 293 -14.35 17.14 2.92
N LEU A 294 -13.06 17.00 2.63
CA LEU A 294 -12.03 17.99 2.98
C LEU A 294 -12.16 19.31 2.22
N SER A 295 -12.67 19.27 0.99
CA SER A 295 -12.88 20.46 0.17
C SER A 295 -14.21 21.18 0.42
N GLY A 296 -15.11 20.55 1.18
CA GLY A 296 -16.45 21.08 1.46
C GLY A 296 -16.51 22.04 2.64
N ASP A 297 -17.73 22.38 3.05
CA ASP A 297 -18.02 23.34 4.12
C ASP A 297 -17.89 22.69 5.51
N LEU A 298 -16.68 22.31 5.90
CA LEU A 298 -16.36 21.88 7.26
C LEU A 298 -16.20 23.06 8.23
N PRO A 299 -16.55 22.93 9.52
CA PRO A 299 -17.10 21.76 10.21
C PRO A 299 -18.64 21.63 10.06
N LEU A 300 -19.15 20.41 10.10
CA LEU A 300 -20.58 20.09 9.97
C LEU A 300 -21.23 19.75 11.31
N LEU A 301 -22.55 19.88 11.41
CA LEU A 301 -23.28 19.28 12.54
C LEU A 301 -23.19 17.74 12.44
N PRO A 302 -23.21 17.02 13.56
CA PRO A 302 -23.07 15.56 13.54
C PRO A 302 -24.05 14.86 12.59
N ARG A 303 -25.34 15.23 12.64
CA ARG A 303 -26.35 14.66 11.75
C ARG A 303 -26.08 14.96 10.27
N GLU A 304 -25.63 16.17 9.95
CA GLU A 304 -25.30 16.58 8.58
C GLU A 304 -24.11 15.78 8.03
N PHE A 305 -23.12 15.51 8.87
CA PHE A 305 -21.98 14.66 8.52
C PHE A 305 -22.41 13.21 8.26
N GLU A 306 -23.25 12.63 9.12
CA GLU A 306 -23.77 11.27 8.93
C GLU A 306 -24.61 11.17 7.64
N ASP A 307 -25.49 12.15 7.38
CA ASP A 307 -26.30 12.20 6.17
C ASP A 307 -25.45 12.37 4.89
N LEU A 308 -24.32 13.08 4.98
CA LEU A 308 -23.35 13.24 3.90
C LEU A 308 -22.64 11.92 3.58
N VAL A 309 -22.16 11.21 4.60
CA VAL A 309 -21.55 9.88 4.43
C VAL A 309 -22.56 8.90 3.82
N ARG A 310 -23.79 8.84 4.35
CA ARG A 310 -24.85 7.98 3.83
C ARG A 310 -25.15 8.26 2.36
N ARG A 311 -25.20 9.54 1.96
CA ARG A 311 -25.41 9.93 0.57
C ARG A 311 -24.28 9.46 -0.34
N HIS A 312 -23.02 9.66 0.06
CA HIS A 312 -21.87 9.16 -0.72
C HIS A 312 -21.96 7.64 -0.92
N CYS A 313 -22.29 6.90 0.15
CA CYS A 313 -22.42 5.45 0.09
C CYS A 313 -23.56 5.00 -0.83
N MET A 314 -24.73 5.65 -0.75
CA MET A 314 -25.86 5.37 -1.64
C MET A 314 -25.54 5.66 -3.10
N GLU A 315 -24.91 6.78 -3.42
CA GLU A 315 -24.51 7.11 -4.79
C GLU A 315 -23.50 6.08 -5.35
N ALA A 316 -22.57 5.62 -4.51
CA ALA A 316 -21.63 4.58 -4.89
C ALA A 316 -22.34 3.24 -5.13
N HIS A 317 -23.27 2.85 -4.26
CA HIS A 317 -24.09 1.64 -4.42
C HIS A 317 -24.94 1.70 -5.71
N ASP A 318 -25.60 2.83 -5.96
CA ASP A 318 -26.39 3.05 -7.18
C ASP A 318 -25.51 2.97 -8.43
N LEU A 319 -24.29 3.49 -8.40
CA LEU A 319 -23.35 3.38 -9.52
C LEU A 319 -22.93 1.92 -9.74
N LEU A 320 -22.66 1.17 -8.68
CA LEU A 320 -22.34 -0.26 -8.79
C LEU A 320 -23.51 -1.06 -9.38
N LEU A 321 -24.73 -0.80 -8.90
CA LEU A 321 -25.95 -1.50 -9.32
C LEU A 321 -26.37 -1.15 -10.76
N ASN A 322 -26.33 0.13 -11.11
CA ASN A 322 -26.91 0.63 -12.36
C ASN A 322 -25.88 0.81 -13.48
N LYS A 323 -24.57 0.78 -13.16
CA LYS A 323 -23.50 0.93 -14.16
C LYS A 323 -22.53 -0.25 -14.15
N TRP A 324 -21.89 -0.57 -13.03
CA TRP A 324 -20.84 -1.59 -13.00
C TRP A 324 -21.37 -2.99 -13.36
N ILE A 325 -22.38 -3.50 -12.64
CA ILE A 325 -22.93 -4.84 -12.89
C ILE A 325 -23.51 -4.95 -14.31
N PRO A 326 -24.31 -3.98 -14.82
CA PRO A 326 -24.78 -3.99 -16.21
C PRO A 326 -23.66 -3.98 -17.25
N THR A 327 -22.56 -3.26 -17.00
CA THR A 327 -21.41 -3.25 -17.92
C THR A 327 -20.68 -4.59 -17.91
N CYS A 328 -20.55 -5.24 -16.75
CA CYS A 328 -20.07 -6.61 -16.68
C CYS A 328 -20.98 -7.57 -17.48
N ALA A 329 -22.31 -7.45 -17.32
CA ALA A 329 -23.26 -8.28 -18.05
C ALA A 329 -23.19 -8.05 -19.57
N SER A 330 -23.02 -6.81 -20.04
CA SER A 330 -22.85 -6.54 -21.48
C SER A 330 -21.59 -7.18 -22.05
N LEU A 331 -20.48 -7.23 -21.30
CA LEU A 331 -19.27 -7.93 -21.74
C LEU A 331 -19.54 -9.43 -21.98
N PHE A 332 -20.31 -10.09 -21.11
CA PHE A 332 -20.70 -11.49 -21.31
C PHE A 332 -21.62 -11.67 -22.52
N ILE A 333 -22.49 -10.72 -22.81
CA ILE A 333 -23.38 -10.75 -23.97
C ILE A 333 -22.59 -10.57 -25.28
N ASP A 334 -21.62 -9.66 -25.28
CA ASP A 334 -20.80 -9.36 -26.46
C ASP A 334 -19.82 -10.49 -26.78
N GLN A 335 -19.32 -11.19 -25.76
CA GLN A 335 -18.29 -12.22 -25.88
C GLN A 335 -18.82 -13.64 -25.62
N LYS A 336 -20.04 -13.94 -26.08
CA LYS A 336 -20.70 -15.25 -25.90
C LYS A 336 -19.84 -16.44 -26.33
N GLU A 337 -19.07 -16.29 -27.41
CA GLU A 337 -18.22 -17.36 -27.93
C GLU A 337 -17.20 -17.88 -26.90
N MET A 338 -16.78 -17.03 -25.94
CA MET A 338 -15.77 -17.38 -24.95
C MET A 338 -16.27 -18.23 -23.78
N TRP A 339 -17.58 -18.36 -23.58
CA TRP A 339 -18.14 -19.06 -22.42
C TRP A 339 -19.37 -19.93 -22.74
N LEU A 340 -20.07 -19.69 -23.85
CA LEU A 340 -21.33 -20.40 -24.17
C LEU A 340 -21.12 -21.92 -24.33
N HIS A 341 -19.92 -22.35 -24.72
CA HIS A 341 -19.57 -23.77 -24.82
C HIS A 341 -19.55 -24.50 -23.46
N LEU A 342 -19.50 -23.77 -22.34
CA LEU A 342 -19.60 -24.30 -20.98
C LEU A 342 -21.05 -24.53 -20.54
N ALA A 343 -22.01 -23.92 -21.24
CA ALA A 343 -23.43 -24.10 -20.95
C ALA A 343 -23.92 -25.47 -21.48
N PRO A 344 -24.88 -26.12 -20.78
CA PRO A 344 -25.48 -27.36 -21.24
C PRO A 344 -26.12 -27.17 -22.63
N GLN A 345 -25.86 -28.08 -23.55
CA GLN A 345 -26.39 -28.02 -24.93
C GLN A 345 -27.70 -28.80 -25.07
N SER A 346 -27.99 -29.67 -24.10
CA SER A 346 -29.18 -30.52 -24.01
C SER A 346 -29.69 -30.57 -22.58
N ASP A 347 -30.99 -30.86 -22.38
CA ASP A 347 -31.61 -30.99 -21.06
C ASP A 347 -31.03 -32.15 -20.21
N TYR A 348 -30.25 -33.04 -20.82
CA TYR A 348 -29.55 -34.14 -20.15
C TYR A 348 -28.12 -33.77 -19.69
N ASP A 349 -27.60 -32.63 -20.15
CA ASP A 349 -26.24 -32.18 -19.79
C ASP A 349 -26.23 -31.56 -18.39
N SER A 350 -25.14 -31.77 -17.65
CA SER A 350 -25.00 -31.19 -16.33
C SER A 350 -24.73 -29.68 -16.41
N PRO A 351 -25.45 -28.83 -15.64
CA PRO A 351 -25.17 -27.40 -15.56
C PRO A 351 -23.94 -27.07 -14.69
N LYS A 352 -23.28 -28.08 -14.11
CA LYS A 352 -22.22 -27.88 -13.12
C LYS A 352 -21.08 -26.99 -13.64
N GLN A 353 -20.66 -27.18 -14.89
CA GLN A 353 -19.53 -26.44 -15.46
C GLN A 353 -19.83 -24.94 -15.60
N ILE A 354 -21.05 -24.58 -16.03
CA ILE A 354 -21.46 -23.18 -16.13
C ILE A 354 -21.71 -22.56 -14.75
N GLU A 355 -22.21 -23.34 -13.78
CA GLU A 355 -22.35 -22.90 -12.38
C GLU A 355 -20.99 -22.60 -11.75
N GLU A 356 -20.00 -23.48 -11.92
CA GLU A 356 -18.63 -23.28 -11.42
C GLU A 356 -17.95 -22.09 -12.11
N TYR A 357 -18.20 -21.91 -13.40
CA TYR A 357 -17.70 -20.75 -14.15
C TYR A 357 -18.24 -19.43 -13.57
N PHE A 358 -19.55 -19.29 -13.42
CA PHE A 358 -20.14 -18.07 -12.86
C PHE A 358 -19.84 -17.91 -11.36
N ALA A 359 -19.63 -18.99 -10.61
CA ALA A 359 -19.09 -18.91 -9.25
C ALA A 359 -17.68 -18.28 -9.24
N SER A 360 -16.82 -18.64 -10.20
CA SER A 360 -15.50 -18.01 -10.37
C SER A 360 -15.61 -16.52 -10.72
N VAL A 361 -16.56 -16.15 -11.60
CA VAL A 361 -16.85 -14.75 -11.94
C VAL A 361 -17.34 -13.99 -10.70
N ALA A 362 -18.28 -14.55 -9.95
CA ALA A 362 -18.81 -13.95 -8.73
C ALA A 362 -17.71 -13.77 -7.67
N ASN A 363 -16.78 -14.72 -7.54
CA ASN A 363 -15.62 -14.59 -6.66
C ASN A 363 -14.72 -13.43 -7.09
N LEU A 364 -14.40 -13.31 -8.38
CA LEU A 364 -13.60 -12.20 -8.90
C LEU A 364 -14.27 -10.84 -8.63
N MET A 365 -15.54 -10.71 -8.98
CA MET A 365 -16.30 -9.48 -8.72
C MET A 365 -16.45 -9.18 -7.22
N SER A 366 -16.55 -10.22 -6.37
CA SER A 366 -16.55 -10.05 -4.91
C SER A 366 -15.20 -9.54 -4.39
N LEU A 367 -14.09 -9.97 -4.98
CA LEU A 367 -12.76 -9.48 -4.62
C LEU A 367 -12.58 -8.00 -4.99
N GLN A 368 -13.06 -7.58 -6.16
CA GLN A 368 -13.11 -6.18 -6.59
C GLN A 368 -13.98 -5.35 -5.63
N LEU A 369 -15.19 -5.84 -5.36
CA LEU A 369 -16.04 -5.57 -4.20
C LEU A 369 -15.26 -5.15 -2.94
N ARG A 370 -14.59 -6.17 -2.42
CA ARG A 370 -13.87 -6.13 -1.16
C ARG A 370 -12.72 -5.13 -1.18
N GLU A 371 -12.00 -5.01 -2.29
CA GLU A 371 -10.94 -4.03 -2.46
C GLU A 371 -11.46 -2.60 -2.31
N MET A 372 -12.58 -2.27 -2.97
CA MET A 372 -13.22 -0.94 -2.83
C MET A 372 -13.66 -0.66 -1.39
N VAL A 373 -14.22 -1.65 -0.70
CA VAL A 373 -14.62 -1.51 0.72
C VAL A 373 -13.41 -1.25 1.60
N ILE A 374 -12.35 -2.06 1.48
CA ILE A 374 -11.11 -1.91 2.25
C ILE A 374 -10.52 -0.52 2.04
N ASN A 375 -10.36 -0.11 0.77
CA ASN A 375 -9.82 1.20 0.44
C ASN A 375 -10.69 2.34 1.02
N SER A 376 -12.02 2.21 0.99
CA SER A 376 -12.93 3.22 1.57
C SER A 376 -12.82 3.32 3.10
N LEU A 377 -12.64 2.18 3.79
CA LEU A 377 -12.43 2.14 5.23
C LEU A 377 -11.08 2.74 5.62
N GLU A 378 -10.02 2.41 4.88
CA GLU A 378 -8.68 2.97 5.08
C GLU A 378 -8.66 4.48 4.83
N ASP A 379 -9.30 4.95 3.76
CA ASP A 379 -9.43 6.37 3.44
C ASP A 379 -10.19 7.13 4.55
N LEU A 380 -11.31 6.58 5.06
CA LEU A 380 -12.09 7.19 6.14
C LEU A 380 -11.33 7.20 7.47
N LEU A 381 -10.60 6.13 7.78
CA LEU A 381 -9.72 6.09 8.95
C LEU A 381 -8.61 7.15 8.84
N ALA A 382 -7.96 7.23 7.68
CA ALA A 382 -6.93 8.23 7.42
C ALA A 382 -7.47 9.67 7.57
N PHE A 383 -8.70 9.92 7.11
CA PHE A 383 -9.39 11.21 7.28
C PHE A 383 -9.53 11.61 8.76
N PHE A 384 -9.94 10.69 9.65
CA PHE A 384 -10.00 10.99 11.08
C PHE A 384 -8.61 11.09 11.73
N MET A 385 -7.63 10.31 11.24
CA MET A 385 -6.26 10.33 11.75
C MET A 385 -5.48 11.62 11.47
N ILE A 386 -6.02 12.53 10.66
CA ILE A 386 -5.53 13.91 10.53
C ILE A 386 -5.46 14.59 11.92
N HIS A 387 -6.38 14.23 12.83
CA HIS A 387 -6.48 14.80 14.18
C HIS A 387 -5.90 13.89 15.29
N LYS A 388 -4.97 12.99 14.96
CA LYS A 388 -4.40 12.00 15.89
C LYS A 388 -3.75 12.61 17.15
N ASP A 389 -3.24 13.83 17.04
CA ASP A 389 -2.53 14.52 18.13
C ASP A 389 -3.52 15.02 19.21
N GLY A 390 -4.83 14.91 18.93
CA GLY A 390 -5.89 15.18 19.88
C GLY A 390 -6.04 16.66 20.19
N ASN A 391 -6.71 16.95 21.31
CA ASN A 391 -7.04 18.30 21.75
C ASN A 391 -6.42 18.67 23.11
N ASP A 392 -5.35 17.97 23.50
CA ASP A 392 -4.57 18.33 24.68
C ASP A 392 -3.75 19.58 24.35
N PHE A 393 -3.92 20.66 25.12
CA PHE A 393 -3.18 21.93 24.99
C PHE A 393 -2.67 22.39 26.36
N GLU A 394 -1.61 23.19 26.37
CA GLU A 394 -1.12 23.85 27.59
C GLU A 394 -1.93 25.14 27.85
N GLU A 395 -2.38 25.35 29.09
CA GLU A 395 -3.10 26.59 29.45
C GLU A 395 -2.13 27.81 29.42
N PRO A 396 -2.52 28.95 28.83
CA PRO A 396 -3.83 29.29 28.29
C PRO A 396 -4.06 28.78 26.86
N TYR A 397 -5.33 28.52 26.51
CA TYR A 397 -5.75 28.13 25.16
C TYR A 397 -5.23 29.10 24.09
N GLN A 398 -4.64 28.56 23.02
CA GLN A 398 -4.14 29.30 21.86
C GLN A 398 -4.76 28.74 20.58
N GLU A 399 -5.58 29.54 19.91
CA GLU A 399 -6.31 29.15 18.69
C GLU A 399 -5.38 28.70 17.55
N MET A 400 -4.20 29.32 17.42
CA MET A 400 -3.19 29.00 16.40
C MET A 400 -2.65 27.56 16.47
N GLN A 401 -2.88 26.84 17.57
CA GLN A 401 -2.50 25.43 17.70
C GLN A 401 -3.43 24.48 16.92
N PHE A 402 -4.60 24.96 16.49
CA PHE A 402 -5.65 24.17 15.84
C PHE A 402 -6.00 24.69 14.44
N PHE A 403 -4.99 24.91 13.60
CA PHE A 403 -5.14 25.45 12.24
C PHE A 403 -5.68 24.43 11.22
N VAL A 404 -5.75 23.16 11.57
CA VAL A 404 -6.33 22.11 10.72
C VAL A 404 -7.85 22.18 10.80
N PRO A 405 -8.58 22.24 9.66
CA PRO A 405 -10.05 22.32 9.66
C PRO A 405 -10.71 21.25 10.52
N GLN A 406 -11.64 21.66 11.38
CA GLN A 406 -12.40 20.74 12.24
C GLN A 406 -13.45 19.99 11.41
N ILE A 407 -13.87 18.81 11.87
CA ILE A 407 -14.85 17.97 11.15
C ILE A 407 -16.26 18.21 11.70
N LEU A 408 -16.43 18.20 13.03
CA LEU A 408 -17.74 18.15 13.68
C LEU A 408 -17.97 19.33 14.62
N VAL A 409 -19.16 19.92 14.59
CA VAL A 409 -19.59 20.94 15.56
C VAL A 409 -20.22 20.27 16.78
N ILE A 410 -19.67 20.55 17.98
CA ILE A 410 -20.24 20.12 19.26
C ILE A 410 -20.69 21.35 20.04
N LYS A 411 -21.88 21.30 20.64
CA LYS A 411 -22.42 22.39 21.47
C LYS A 411 -22.17 22.10 22.94
N ILE A 412 -22.07 23.14 23.76
CA ILE A 412 -22.07 23.01 25.22
C ILE A 412 -23.29 23.66 25.83
N SER A 413 -23.86 22.97 26.83
CA SER A 413 -25.03 23.43 27.58
C SER A 413 -24.84 23.20 29.07
N VAL A 414 -25.62 23.93 29.87
CA VAL A 414 -25.66 23.75 31.32
C VAL A 414 -26.71 22.70 31.67
N GLU A 415 -26.27 21.61 32.30
CA GLU A 415 -27.11 20.67 33.06
C GLU A 415 -26.73 20.78 34.53
N GLU A 416 -27.47 21.59 35.30
CA GLU A 416 -27.04 22.03 36.63
C GLU A 416 -26.64 20.87 37.56
N PRO A 417 -25.47 20.95 38.23
CA PRO A 417 -24.49 22.05 38.27
C PRO A 417 -23.32 21.90 37.26
N LYS A 418 -23.45 21.10 36.20
CA LYS A 418 -22.37 20.71 35.28
C LYS A 418 -22.54 21.28 33.87
N ILE A 419 -21.42 21.43 33.16
CA ILE A 419 -21.41 21.71 31.72
C ILE A 419 -21.31 20.37 31.00
N VAL A 420 -22.21 20.14 30.04
CA VAL A 420 -22.25 18.92 29.23
C VAL A 420 -22.11 19.24 27.75
N PHE A 421 -21.53 18.30 27.00
CA PHE A 421 -21.47 18.36 25.54
C PHE A 421 -22.76 17.81 24.94
N GLN A 422 -23.21 18.47 23.87
CA GLN A 422 -24.34 18.07 23.04
C GLN A 422 -23.88 17.97 21.58
N PRO A 423 -23.88 16.76 20.99
CA PRO A 423 -24.21 15.47 21.59
C PRO A 423 -23.15 14.99 22.60
N LEU A 424 -23.47 13.96 23.40
CA LEU A 424 -22.51 13.40 24.37
C LEU A 424 -21.33 12.78 23.62
N TRP A 425 -20.20 12.65 24.32
CA TRP A 425 -18.99 12.04 23.77
C TRP A 425 -19.23 10.64 23.19
N LYS A 426 -20.02 9.81 23.90
CA LYS A 426 -20.40 8.47 23.45
C LYS A 426 -21.19 8.49 22.15
N ASP A 427 -22.07 9.48 21.99
CA ASP A 427 -22.92 9.60 20.81
C ASP A 427 -22.10 10.05 19.59
N CYS A 428 -21.10 10.92 19.79
CA CYS A 428 -20.14 11.27 18.74
C CYS A 428 -19.39 10.03 18.23
N TRP A 429 -18.98 9.13 19.13
CA TRP A 429 -18.33 7.87 18.74
C TRP A 429 -19.27 6.91 18.03
N ASN A 430 -20.51 6.77 18.52
CA ASN A 430 -21.51 5.94 17.85
C ASN A 430 -21.75 6.44 16.41
N LEU A 431 -21.75 7.75 16.21
CA LEU A 431 -21.90 8.35 14.89
C LEU A 431 -20.72 8.05 13.97
N ILE A 432 -19.48 8.17 14.45
CA ILE A 432 -18.29 7.79 13.68
C ILE A 432 -18.35 6.29 13.33
N TYR A 433 -18.69 5.45 14.31
CA TYR A 433 -18.87 4.02 14.10
C TYR A 433 -19.96 3.72 13.06
N HIS A 434 -21.09 4.41 13.11
CA HIS A 434 -22.15 4.28 12.10
C HIS A 434 -21.65 4.68 10.71
N CYS A 435 -20.79 5.68 10.57
CA CYS A 435 -20.20 6.03 9.28
C CYS A 435 -19.36 4.88 8.68
N PHE A 436 -18.59 4.16 9.50
CA PHE A 436 -17.88 2.96 9.06
C PHE A 436 -18.84 1.81 8.72
N MET A 437 -19.89 1.61 9.51
CA MET A 437 -20.90 0.57 9.26
C MET A 437 -21.71 0.85 7.98
N GLU A 438 -21.98 2.11 7.68
CA GLU A 438 -22.70 2.52 6.47
C GLU A 438 -21.96 2.11 5.19
N ILE A 439 -20.62 2.12 5.20
CA ILE A 439 -19.79 1.58 4.11
C ILE A 439 -20.07 0.08 3.92
N LEU A 440 -20.14 -0.67 5.02
CA LEU A 440 -20.36 -2.11 4.98
C LEU A 440 -21.77 -2.43 4.50
N TRP A 441 -22.79 -1.81 5.08
CA TRP A 441 -24.19 -2.00 4.68
C TRP A 441 -24.43 -1.63 3.22
N SER A 442 -23.79 -0.56 2.75
CA SER A 442 -23.89 -0.14 1.34
C SER A 442 -23.10 -1.02 0.39
N SER A 443 -22.27 -1.95 0.87
CA SER A 443 -21.62 -2.97 0.03
C SER A 443 -22.44 -4.24 -0.13
N GLU A 444 -23.47 -4.42 0.71
CA GLU A 444 -24.34 -5.59 0.68
C GLU A 444 -25.47 -5.47 -0.36
N GLY A 445 -26.13 -6.59 -0.65
CA GLY A 445 -27.30 -6.60 -1.53
C GLY A 445 -27.03 -6.42 -3.02
N LEU A 446 -25.76 -6.35 -3.44
CA LEU A 446 -25.39 -6.28 -4.85
C LEU A 446 -25.55 -7.66 -5.53
N PRO A 447 -26.31 -7.76 -6.63
CA PRO A 447 -26.58 -9.04 -7.29
C PRO A 447 -25.35 -9.56 -8.03
N LYS A 448 -25.20 -10.89 -8.07
CA LYS A 448 -24.27 -11.54 -9.00
C LYS A 448 -24.64 -11.22 -10.45
N VAL A 449 -23.63 -11.10 -11.32
CA VAL A 449 -23.83 -10.76 -12.75
C VAL A 449 -24.73 -11.78 -13.47
N GLU A 450 -24.68 -13.04 -13.06
CA GLU A 450 -25.54 -14.12 -13.58
C GLU A 450 -27.04 -13.83 -13.42
N ILE A 451 -27.47 -13.05 -12.43
CA ILE A 451 -28.89 -12.71 -12.21
C ILE A 451 -29.40 -11.77 -13.31
N GLN A 452 -28.54 -10.91 -13.84
CA GLN A 452 -28.89 -10.06 -14.99
C GLN A 452 -28.89 -10.83 -16.30
N LEU A 453 -28.00 -11.82 -16.43
CA LEU A 453 -27.93 -12.68 -17.62
C LEU A 453 -29.06 -13.71 -17.67
N PHE A 454 -29.46 -14.22 -16.50
CA PHE A 454 -30.45 -15.29 -16.34
C PHE A 454 -31.42 -14.97 -15.19
N PRO A 455 -32.42 -14.09 -15.44
CA PRO A 455 -33.39 -13.68 -14.41
C PRO A 455 -34.18 -14.84 -13.79
N GLU A 456 -34.25 -15.99 -14.47
CA GLU A 456 -34.96 -17.20 -14.04
C GLU A 456 -34.21 -17.99 -12.93
N LEU A 457 -32.90 -17.79 -12.75
CA LEU A 457 -32.06 -18.57 -11.84
C LEU A 457 -32.10 -18.10 -10.37
N LYS A 458 -33.27 -17.65 -9.88
CA LYS A 458 -33.41 -17.10 -8.53
C LYS A 458 -33.19 -18.13 -7.37
N LYS A 459 -31.95 -18.55 -7.10
CA LYS A 459 -31.51 -19.38 -5.95
C LYS A 459 -31.13 -18.53 -4.71
N GLU A 460 -31.26 -19.05 -3.50
CA GLU A 460 -31.09 -18.33 -2.21
C GLU A 460 -29.78 -17.52 -2.01
N ASP A 461 -28.72 -17.76 -2.79
CA ASP A 461 -27.37 -17.20 -2.61
C ASP A 461 -27.02 -16.16 -3.71
N HIS A 462 -27.67 -15.01 -3.67
CA HIS A 462 -27.69 -14.03 -4.78
C HIS A 462 -26.73 -12.86 -4.70
N THR A 463 -26.11 -12.68 -3.55
CA THR A 463 -25.37 -11.45 -3.25
C THR A 463 -23.87 -11.71 -3.21
N LEU A 464 -23.09 -10.68 -3.54
CA LEU A 464 -21.65 -10.71 -3.31
C LEU A 464 -21.41 -10.69 -1.79
N LEU A 465 -20.60 -11.63 -1.30
CA LEU A 465 -20.35 -11.80 0.14
C LEU A 465 -19.18 -10.91 0.59
N PHE A 466 -19.38 -10.22 1.71
CA PHE A 466 -18.34 -9.45 2.38
C PHE A 466 -18.37 -9.70 3.90
N ALA A 467 -17.19 -9.81 4.53
CA ALA A 467 -17.04 -9.91 5.97
C ALA A 467 -15.77 -9.16 6.43
N PHE A 468 -15.92 -8.20 7.34
CA PHE A 468 -14.82 -7.45 7.93
C PHE A 468 -15.09 -7.12 9.40
N ASN A 469 -14.05 -7.18 10.22
CA ASN A 469 -14.10 -6.81 11.63
C ASN A 469 -13.26 -5.54 11.84
N LEU A 470 -13.93 -4.42 12.07
CA LEU A 470 -13.26 -3.17 12.44
C LEU A 470 -12.78 -3.26 13.89
N ARG A 471 -11.46 -3.12 14.13
CA ARG A 471 -10.88 -2.89 15.46
C ARG A 471 -10.01 -1.65 15.40
N THR A 472 -10.57 -0.52 15.81
CA THR A 472 -9.82 0.72 15.99
C THR A 472 -10.19 1.30 17.34
N ASP A 473 -9.19 1.45 18.21
CA ASP A 473 -9.34 2.23 19.42
C ASP A 473 -9.46 3.71 19.04
N PRO A 474 -10.44 4.43 19.58
CA PRO A 474 -10.66 5.82 19.22
C PRO A 474 -9.48 6.72 19.64
N PRO A 475 -9.08 7.72 18.83
CA PRO A 475 -8.12 8.72 19.27
C PRO A 475 -8.65 9.44 20.53
N ALA A 476 -7.85 9.42 21.59
CA ALA A 476 -8.20 9.99 22.88
C ALA A 476 -8.31 11.52 22.76
N CYS A 477 -9.54 12.03 22.79
CA CYS A 477 -9.81 13.45 22.79
C CYS A 477 -10.54 13.75 24.11
N LYS A 478 -9.94 14.60 24.95
CA LYS A 478 -10.35 14.84 26.34
C LYS A 478 -11.10 16.18 26.40
N PRO A 479 -12.09 16.34 27.28
CA PRO A 479 -12.79 17.60 27.43
C PRO A 479 -11.98 18.65 28.23
N VAL A 480 -10.72 18.90 27.85
CA VAL A 480 -9.79 19.79 28.58
C VAL A 480 -10.30 21.23 28.61
N TYR A 481 -10.95 21.68 27.53
CA TYR A 481 -11.44 23.05 27.43
C TYR A 481 -12.50 23.43 28.48
N LEU A 482 -13.20 22.46 29.08
CA LEU A 482 -14.12 22.74 30.19
C LEU A 482 -13.41 23.34 31.42
N ASN A 483 -12.10 23.13 31.56
CA ASN A 483 -11.32 23.70 32.66
C ASN A 483 -11.32 25.24 32.65
N VAL A 484 -11.40 25.85 31.45
CA VAL A 484 -11.47 27.30 31.29
C VAL A 484 -12.70 27.89 32.00
N TYR A 485 -13.80 27.13 32.05
CA TYR A 485 -15.04 27.55 32.70
C TYR A 485 -15.08 27.30 34.21
N ARG A 486 -14.09 26.59 34.79
CA ARG A 486 -14.05 26.33 36.25
C ARG A 486 -14.03 27.60 37.09
N LYS A 487 -13.43 28.68 36.57
CA LYS A 487 -13.43 30.01 37.23
C LYS A 487 -14.84 30.55 37.49
N TYR A 488 -15.82 30.11 36.71
CA TYR A 488 -17.22 30.54 36.80
C TYR A 488 -18.13 29.52 37.48
N SER A 489 -17.56 28.54 38.19
CA SER A 489 -18.32 27.48 38.88
C SER A 489 -19.37 28.02 39.84
N ASP A 490 -19.11 29.17 40.45
CA ASP A 490 -19.99 29.78 41.46
C ASP A 490 -21.34 30.20 40.88
N LEU A 491 -21.37 30.51 39.58
CA LEU A 491 -22.60 30.79 38.83
C LEU A 491 -23.38 29.52 38.45
N LEU A 492 -22.72 28.36 38.46
CA LEU A 492 -23.29 27.06 38.07
C LEU A 492 -23.79 26.25 39.28
N ASN A 493 -23.14 26.39 40.45
CA ASN A 493 -23.42 25.60 41.66
C ASN A 493 -24.33 26.32 42.68
N ASN A 494 -24.96 27.43 42.30
CA ASN A 494 -25.77 28.31 43.17
C ASN A 494 -25.01 28.98 44.34
N SER A 495 -23.69 28.84 44.45
CA SER A 495 -22.90 29.53 45.49
C SER A 495 -23.01 31.04 45.35
N ALA A 496 -22.92 31.58 44.14
CA ALA A 496 -23.04 33.03 43.92
C ALA A 496 -24.42 33.57 44.32
N GLU A 497 -25.47 32.77 44.18
CA GLU A 497 -26.84 33.10 44.61
C GLU A 497 -26.96 33.08 46.14
N GLN A 498 -26.30 32.13 46.80
CA GLN A 498 -26.22 32.04 48.27
C GLN A 498 -25.43 33.22 48.85
N ASP A 499 -24.26 33.53 48.28
CA ASP A 499 -23.41 34.66 48.67
C ASP A 499 -24.17 36.00 48.59
N VAL A 500 -24.93 36.22 47.51
CA VAL A 500 -25.77 37.42 47.38
C VAL A 500 -26.89 37.41 48.42
N THR A 501 -27.48 36.25 48.72
CA THR A 501 -28.52 36.13 49.74
C THR A 501 -28.00 36.41 51.15
N GLU A 502 -26.77 35.98 51.45
CA GLU A 502 -26.10 36.24 52.73
C GLU A 502 -25.73 37.73 52.86
N PHE A 503 -25.16 38.32 51.80
CA PHE A 503 -24.90 39.76 51.73
C PHE A 503 -26.17 40.60 51.96
N LEU A 504 -27.30 40.20 51.39
CA LEU A 504 -28.57 40.93 51.57
C LEU A 504 -29.16 40.81 52.99
N LYS A 505 -28.71 39.86 53.82
CA LYS A 505 -29.17 39.74 55.23
C LYS A 505 -28.45 40.71 56.17
N GLU A 506 -27.26 41.19 55.79
CA GLU A 506 -26.46 42.08 56.60
C GLU A 506 -26.68 43.55 56.18
N SER A 507 -26.55 44.48 57.13
CA SER A 507 -26.61 45.91 56.81
C SER A 507 -25.29 46.37 56.19
N HIS A 508 -25.33 46.82 54.93
CA HIS A 508 -24.15 47.27 54.19
C HIS A 508 -24.25 48.74 53.77
N SER A 509 -23.10 49.34 53.43
CA SER A 509 -23.04 50.71 52.90
C SER A 509 -23.34 50.73 51.39
N LEU A 510 -23.82 51.85 50.88
CA LEU A 510 -24.06 52.05 49.44
C LEU A 510 -22.78 51.85 48.59
N ASP A 511 -21.61 52.19 49.15
CA ASP A 511 -20.30 51.93 48.52
C ASP A 511 -20.02 50.43 48.39
N ALA A 512 -20.43 49.62 49.37
CA ALA A 512 -20.30 48.16 49.31
C ALA A 512 -21.22 47.55 48.24
N PHE A 513 -22.47 48.03 48.12
CA PHE A 513 -23.38 47.64 47.03
C PHE A 513 -22.81 48.01 45.66
N THR A 514 -22.28 49.24 45.52
CA THR A 514 -21.66 49.72 44.27
C THR A 514 -20.50 48.82 43.86
N LYS A 515 -19.59 48.50 44.79
CA LYS A 515 -18.46 47.57 44.55
C LYS A 515 -18.93 46.18 44.12
N ARG A 516 -19.97 45.63 44.75
CA ARG A 516 -20.49 44.29 44.41
C ARG A 516 -21.15 44.27 43.03
N ILE A 517 -21.92 45.31 42.69
CA ILE A 517 -22.53 45.50 41.37
C ILE A 517 -21.45 45.66 40.29
N ASP A 518 -20.39 46.41 40.57
CA ASP A 518 -19.26 46.59 39.66
C ASP A 518 -18.52 45.27 39.42
N ASN A 519 -18.32 44.45 40.45
CA ASN A 519 -17.69 43.13 40.32
C ASN A 519 -18.53 42.20 39.44
N LEU A 520 -19.86 42.14 39.63
CA LEU A 520 -20.75 41.36 38.76
C LEU A 520 -20.79 41.89 37.33
N THR A 521 -20.69 43.21 37.15
CA THR A 521 -20.63 43.83 35.82
C THR A 521 -19.32 43.52 35.11
N LYS A 522 -18.19 43.50 35.83
CA LYS A 522 -16.89 43.04 35.31
C LYS A 522 -16.93 41.57 34.92
N LEU A 523 -17.49 40.72 35.79
CA LEU A 523 -17.64 39.28 35.54
C LEU A 523 -18.45 39.01 34.26
N LYS A 524 -19.59 39.70 34.08
CA LYS A 524 -20.40 39.60 32.86
C LYS A 524 -19.61 40.03 31.61
N LYS A 525 -18.85 41.13 31.69
CA LYS A 525 -18.01 41.60 30.56
C LYS A 525 -16.91 40.60 30.22
N GLU A 526 -16.31 39.97 31.23
CA GLU A 526 -15.30 38.92 31.05
C GLU A 526 -15.90 37.72 30.32
N ILE A 527 -17.05 37.20 30.77
CA ILE A 527 -17.74 36.08 30.12
C ILE A 527 -18.17 36.44 28.68
N ALA A 528 -18.65 37.66 28.45
CA ALA A 528 -19.04 38.11 27.11
C ALA A 528 -17.85 38.26 26.15
N SER A 529 -16.62 38.36 26.66
CA SER A 529 -15.39 38.40 25.86
C SER A 529 -14.80 37.02 25.54
N MET A 530 -15.40 35.95 26.06
CA MET A 530 -14.98 34.58 25.78
C MET A 530 -15.23 34.17 24.33
N HIS A 531 -14.46 33.21 23.84
CA HIS A 531 -14.63 32.63 22.51
C HIS A 531 -16.05 32.07 22.31
N VAL A 532 -16.65 32.42 21.17
CA VAL A 532 -17.97 31.92 20.74
C VAL A 532 -17.84 30.53 20.14
N THR A 533 -16.86 30.34 19.27
CA THR A 533 -16.48 29.05 18.70
C THR A 533 -15.03 28.76 19.07
N VAL A 534 -14.72 27.49 19.34
CA VAL A 534 -13.41 27.06 19.82
C VAL A 534 -12.96 25.84 19.01
N PRO A 535 -11.97 26.01 18.13
CA PRO A 535 -11.29 24.91 17.45
C PRO A 535 -10.63 23.94 18.45
N LEU A 536 -10.98 22.65 18.38
CA LEU A 536 -10.46 21.56 19.21
C LEU A 536 -10.21 20.30 18.34
N ALA A 537 -9.13 20.32 17.56
CA ALA A 537 -8.73 19.22 16.70
C ALA A 537 -9.85 18.77 15.74
N MET A 538 -10.46 17.61 15.97
CA MET A 538 -11.59 17.11 15.17
C MET A 538 -12.89 17.90 15.38
N PHE A 539 -13.02 18.62 16.50
CA PHE A 539 -14.26 19.24 16.93
C PHE A 539 -14.16 20.76 16.93
N CYS A 540 -15.21 21.43 16.48
CA CYS A 540 -15.44 22.85 16.71
C CYS A 540 -16.49 23.00 17.80
N LEU A 541 -16.10 23.58 18.93
CA LEU A 541 -16.97 23.73 20.08
C LEU A 541 -17.74 25.06 20.00
N ASP A 542 -19.07 24.97 19.91
CA ASP A 542 -19.99 26.11 19.98
C ASP A 542 -20.36 26.39 21.45
N ALA A 543 -19.77 27.47 21.98
CA ALA A 543 -19.91 27.93 23.34
C ALA A 543 -20.90 29.09 23.50
N LEU A 544 -21.53 29.55 22.40
CA LEU A 544 -22.37 30.75 22.39
C LEU A 544 -23.46 30.69 23.47
N LYS A 545 -24.23 29.61 23.47
CA LYS A 545 -25.36 29.43 24.40
C LYS A 545 -24.92 29.37 25.86
N LEU A 546 -23.78 28.76 26.14
CA LEU A 546 -23.23 28.71 27.50
C LEU A 546 -22.80 30.11 27.97
N ASN A 547 -22.11 30.86 27.11
CA ASN A 547 -21.66 32.21 27.43
C ASN A 547 -22.86 33.15 27.68
N GLU A 548 -23.91 33.05 26.86
CA GLU A 548 -25.17 33.78 27.04
C GLU A 548 -25.86 33.44 28.37
N GLU A 549 -25.96 32.15 28.70
CA GLU A 549 -26.57 31.67 29.94
C GLU A 549 -25.81 32.17 31.18
N LEU A 550 -24.48 32.06 31.19
CA LEU A 550 -23.64 32.57 32.29
C LEU A 550 -23.76 34.10 32.43
N CYS A 551 -23.82 34.83 31.31
CA CYS A 551 -24.06 36.27 31.32
C CYS A 551 -25.43 36.63 31.90
N ASN A 552 -26.47 35.85 31.58
CA ASN A 552 -27.83 36.04 32.10
C ASN A 552 -27.88 35.78 33.62
N ARG A 553 -27.19 34.76 34.12
CA ARG A 553 -27.08 34.47 35.56
C ARG A 553 -26.40 35.61 36.32
N ALA A 554 -25.25 36.09 35.83
CA ALA A 554 -24.57 37.23 36.42
C ALA A 554 -25.46 38.50 36.41
N GLN A 555 -26.22 38.71 35.33
CA GLN A 555 -27.16 39.82 35.22
C GLN A 555 -28.33 39.71 36.21
N LYS A 556 -28.86 38.50 36.45
CA LYS A 556 -29.94 38.24 37.41
C LYS A 556 -29.50 38.56 38.84
N LEU A 557 -28.29 38.12 39.24
CA LEU A 557 -27.69 38.46 40.53
C LEU A 557 -27.54 39.98 40.71
N LYS A 558 -27.09 40.66 39.66
CA LYS A 558 -26.95 42.13 39.66
C LYS A 558 -28.31 42.82 39.84
N ASN A 559 -29.34 42.36 39.13
CA ASN A 559 -30.70 42.91 39.26
C ASN A 559 -31.25 42.73 40.67
N ARG A 560 -31.02 41.57 41.31
CA ARG A 560 -31.43 41.32 42.71
C ARG A 560 -30.86 42.35 43.70
N LEU A 561 -29.58 42.71 43.55
CA LEU A 561 -28.95 43.72 44.40
C LEU A 561 -29.54 45.11 44.17
N ILE A 562 -29.81 45.47 42.90
CA ILE A 562 -30.41 46.76 42.53
C ILE A 562 -31.84 46.85 43.05
N GLU A 563 -32.65 45.81 42.86
CA GLU A 563 -34.04 45.76 43.32
C GLU A 563 -34.12 45.92 44.84
N PHE A 564 -33.28 45.21 45.61
CA PHE A 564 -33.23 45.33 47.06
C PHE A 564 -32.93 46.77 47.52
N GLU A 565 -31.91 47.40 46.95
CA GLU A 565 -31.53 48.77 47.31
C GLU A 565 -32.61 49.79 46.88
N VAL A 566 -33.27 49.56 45.74
CA VAL A 566 -34.40 50.38 45.29
C VAL A 566 -35.59 50.26 46.24
N ASP A 567 -35.88 49.06 46.74
CA ASP A 567 -36.97 48.81 47.68
C ASP A 567 -36.67 49.40 49.07
N GLU A 568 -35.45 49.23 49.60
CA GLU A 568 -34.99 49.89 50.84
C GLU A 568 -35.09 51.42 50.73
N ASN A 569 -34.61 52.00 49.62
CA ASN A 569 -34.72 53.45 49.39
C ASN A 569 -36.18 53.89 49.26
N ARG A 570 -37.04 53.09 48.63
CA ARG A 570 -38.48 53.36 48.53
C ARG A 570 -39.13 53.37 49.92
N GLU A 571 -38.82 52.41 50.79
CA GLU A 571 -39.33 52.35 52.16
C GLU A 571 -38.83 53.53 53.02
N LEU A 572 -37.53 53.83 52.95
CA LEU A 572 -36.95 54.98 53.63
C LEU A 572 -37.62 56.29 53.19
N ASN A 573 -37.78 56.51 51.89
CA ASN A 573 -38.45 57.69 51.35
C ASN A 573 -39.92 57.78 51.78
N GLN A 574 -40.65 56.66 51.82
CA GLN A 574 -42.00 56.62 52.38
C GLN A 574 -41.98 57.00 53.87
N ARG A 575 -41.06 56.43 54.65
CA ARG A 575 -40.94 56.71 56.09
C ARG A 575 -40.59 58.17 56.37
N TYR A 576 -39.69 58.77 55.60
CA TYR A 576 -39.38 60.21 55.67
C TYR A 576 -40.59 61.06 55.28
N LYS A 577 -41.32 60.68 54.23
CA LYS A 577 -42.54 61.37 53.79
C LYS A 577 -43.61 61.34 54.89
N TYR A 578 -43.90 60.18 55.47
CA TYR A 578 -44.86 60.05 56.57
C TYR A 578 -44.39 60.75 57.85
N ALA A 579 -43.10 60.67 58.21
CA ALA A 579 -42.55 61.36 59.37
C ALA A 579 -42.61 62.89 59.21
N ARG A 580 -42.29 63.41 58.02
CA ARG A 580 -42.37 64.84 57.72
C ARG A 580 -43.80 65.35 57.76
N ILE A 581 -44.73 64.62 57.12
CA ILE A 581 -46.17 64.92 57.17
C ILE A 581 -46.68 64.89 58.61
N SER A 582 -46.25 63.93 59.43
CA SER A 582 -46.62 63.84 60.85
C SER A 582 -46.12 65.04 61.65
N ILE A 583 -44.88 65.48 61.44
CA ILE A 583 -44.29 66.67 62.09
C ILE A 583 -45.04 67.94 61.66
N ASP A 584 -45.36 68.08 60.37
CA ASP A 584 -46.09 69.23 59.84
C ASP A 584 -47.54 69.26 60.36
N ILE A 585 -48.22 68.11 60.46
CA ILE A 585 -49.53 67.99 61.12
C ILE A 585 -49.43 68.36 62.61
N ARG A 586 -48.38 67.93 63.32
CA ARG A 586 -48.16 68.29 64.73
C ARG A 586 -47.99 69.80 64.90
N ARG A 587 -47.16 70.43 64.07
CA ARG A 587 -47.01 71.90 64.02
C ARG A 587 -48.33 72.61 63.72
N ILE A 588 -49.09 72.15 62.74
CA ILE A 588 -50.41 72.71 62.40
C ILE A 588 -51.37 72.57 63.58
N SER A 589 -51.35 71.43 64.28
CA SER A 589 -52.21 71.19 65.45
C SER A 589 -51.85 72.09 66.63
N GLU A 590 -50.56 72.33 66.91
CA GLU A 590 -50.09 73.24 67.96
C GLU A 590 -50.46 74.70 67.65
N VAL A 591 -50.36 75.12 66.38
CA VAL A 591 -50.81 76.43 65.91
C VAL A 591 -52.34 76.59 66.08
N LEU A 592 -53.13 75.55 65.78
CA LEU A 592 -54.59 75.56 65.93
C LEU A 592 -55.03 75.56 67.41
N ILE A 593 -54.29 74.87 68.29
CA ILE A 593 -54.57 74.85 69.74
C ILE A 593 -54.20 76.21 70.37
N SER A 594 -53.08 76.81 69.96
CA SER A 594 -52.69 78.19 70.30
C SER A 594 -53.77 79.21 69.89
N ALA A 595 -54.30 79.10 68.66
CA ALA A 595 -55.37 79.96 68.16
C ALA A 595 -56.74 79.77 68.86
N ARG A 596 -56.99 78.61 69.49
CA ARG A 596 -58.22 78.34 70.27
C ARG A 596 -58.22 78.94 71.69
N ARG A 597 -57.06 79.32 72.24
CA ARG A 597 -56.95 79.99 73.56
C ARG A 597 -57.02 81.52 73.51
N MET A 598 -57.17 82.12 72.32
CA MET A 598 -57.27 83.58 72.17
C MET A 598 -58.74 84.08 72.23
N PRO A 599 -59.02 85.25 72.83
CA PRO A 599 -60.37 85.82 72.91
C PRO A 599 -60.99 86.09 71.52
N LEU A 600 -62.32 85.96 71.41
CA LEU A 600 -63.12 86.07 70.18
C LEU A 600 -62.86 87.33 69.32
N CYS A 601 -62.27 88.39 69.87
CA CYS A 601 -62.02 89.65 69.16
C CYS A 601 -60.83 89.61 68.17
N VAL A 602 -60.00 88.56 68.17
CA VAL A 602 -58.81 88.44 67.28
C VAL A 602 -58.97 87.36 66.20
N ARG A 603 -60.11 86.66 66.16
CA ARG A 603 -60.30 85.42 65.37
C ARG A 603 -60.50 85.64 63.86
N VAL A 604 -61.00 86.81 63.47
CA VAL A 604 -61.46 87.08 62.08
C VAL A 604 -60.34 87.55 61.13
N PRO A 605 -59.32 88.34 61.55
CA PRO A 605 -58.27 88.79 60.63
C PRO A 605 -57.20 87.71 60.31
N LEU A 606 -56.94 86.77 61.23
CA LEU A 606 -55.85 85.77 61.09
C LEU A 606 -56.21 84.60 60.16
N LEU A 607 -57.49 84.20 60.11
CA LEU A 607 -57.95 83.11 59.22
C LEU A 607 -57.88 83.49 57.73
N LYS A 608 -58.04 84.79 57.40
CA LYS A 608 -57.89 85.27 56.00
C LYS A 608 -56.43 85.31 55.54
N LYS A 609 -55.46 85.54 56.43
CA LYS A 609 -54.04 85.63 56.07
C LYS A 609 -53.37 84.26 55.95
N ASN A 610 -53.79 83.28 56.76
CA ASN A 610 -53.22 81.93 56.71
C ASN A 610 -53.80 81.05 55.58
N ASN A 611 -55.03 81.31 55.13
CA ASN A 611 -55.61 80.56 54.00
C ASN A 611 -54.92 80.84 52.65
N LEU A 612 -54.29 82.00 52.45
CA LEU A 612 -53.49 82.24 51.24
C LEU A 612 -52.18 81.44 51.23
N ASN A 613 -51.51 81.32 52.38
CA ASN A 613 -50.23 80.61 52.48
C ASN A 613 -50.38 79.07 52.41
N LEU A 614 -51.57 78.54 52.74
CA LEU A 614 -51.87 77.10 52.66
C LEU A 614 -52.05 76.61 51.20
N TRP A 615 -52.45 77.49 50.27
CA TRP A 615 -52.56 77.15 48.85
C TRP A 615 -51.22 77.23 48.11
N GLU A 616 -50.30 78.12 48.50
CA GLU A 616 -48.93 78.14 47.95
C GLU A 616 -48.07 76.94 48.41
N GLY A 617 -48.30 76.43 49.63
CA GLY A 617 -47.58 75.24 50.13
C GLY A 617 -48.00 73.91 49.48
N ALA A 618 -49.24 73.82 48.98
CA ALA A 618 -49.77 72.62 48.34
C ALA A 618 -49.28 72.44 46.89
N LEU A 619 -48.83 73.51 46.23
CA LEU A 619 -48.31 73.45 44.85
C LEU A 619 -46.84 72.99 44.76
N ASN A 620 -46.06 73.07 45.84
CA ASN A 620 -44.65 72.61 45.85
C ASN A 620 -44.46 71.14 46.26
N LEU A 621 -45.55 70.40 46.51
CA LEU A 621 -45.54 68.97 46.86
C LEU A 621 -45.99 68.05 45.71
N ALA A 622 -46.17 68.62 44.50
CA ALA A 622 -46.60 67.92 43.28
C ALA A 622 -45.58 68.03 42.11
N CYS A 623 -44.28 68.07 42.41
CA CYS A 623 -43.19 67.75 41.48
C CYS A 623 -42.28 66.70 42.09
#